data_AF-A0A356UF36-F1
#
_entry.id   AF-A0A356UF36-F1
#
_cell.length_a   1.000
_cell.length_b   1.000
_cell.length_c   1.000
_cell.angle_alpha   90.00
_cell.angle_beta   90.00
_cell.angle_gamma   90.00
#
_symmetry.space_group_name_H-M   'P 1'
#
loop_
_entity.id
_entity.type
_entity.pdbx_description
1 polymer ?
#
loop_
_entity_poly.entity_id
_entity_poly.type
_entity_poly.pdbx_seq_one_letter_code
_entity_poly.pdbx_strand_id
1 'polypeptide(L)'
;MTSLKPEGYKHIADPWEVLFQMKERERPVAAQVGAIDYVDDKPVWILVFPDYPGIKGYVPDQETGVDASLISRYVGQDIMVQIKGFDRDNNIIACSRKEMVNEAARGLKEHLSVGEKIPVTVKAIMMKGDTSTLVVDVGGGVLVDVPRSQTGGLPPFY
;
A
#
# COMPACT_ATOMS: atom_id res chain seq x y z
N MET A 1 -5.79 -0.56 46.07
CA MET A 1 -7.20 -0.83 45.71
C MET A 1 -7.21 -1.77 44.53
N THR A 2 -7.63 -3.01 44.72
CA THR A 2 -7.58 -4.06 43.69
C THR A 2 -8.78 -3.90 42.78
N SER A 3 -8.56 -3.49 41.53
CA SER A 3 -9.62 -3.44 40.51
C SER A 3 -9.93 -4.86 40.07
N LEU A 4 -11.01 -5.43 40.62
CA LEU A 4 -11.57 -6.71 40.17
C LEU A 4 -12.23 -6.48 38.82
N LYS A 5 -11.61 -7.01 37.75
CA LYS A 5 -12.19 -6.98 36.41
C LYS A 5 -13.21 -8.11 36.27
N PRO A 6 -14.39 -7.85 35.67
CA PRO A 6 -15.46 -8.84 35.56
C PRO A 6 -15.12 -9.96 34.58
N GLU A 7 -15.82 -11.08 34.74
CA GLU A 7 -15.75 -12.20 33.82
C GLU A 7 -16.20 -11.75 32.41
N GLY A 8 -15.35 -11.96 31.41
CA GLY A 8 -15.57 -11.46 30.04
C GLY A 8 -14.96 -10.08 29.72
N TYR A 9 -14.21 -9.45 30.63
CA TYR A 9 -13.50 -8.19 30.33
C TYR A 9 -12.48 -8.38 29.21
N LYS A 10 -12.77 -7.84 28.02
CA LYS A 10 -11.82 -7.74 26.90
C LYS A 10 -11.12 -6.39 26.97
N HIS A 11 -9.83 -6.39 27.29
CA HIS A 11 -8.99 -5.22 27.09
C HIS A 11 -8.74 -5.06 25.59
N ILE A 12 -9.66 -4.41 24.89
CA ILE A 12 -9.40 -3.98 23.51
C ILE A 12 -8.39 -2.84 23.64
N ALA A 13 -7.16 -3.07 23.18
CA ALA A 13 -6.15 -2.01 23.14
C ALA A 13 -6.69 -0.83 22.33
N ASP A 14 -6.46 0.40 22.80
CA ASP A 14 -6.86 1.59 22.06
C ASP A 14 -6.21 1.55 20.67
N PRO A 15 -7.00 1.54 19.57
CA PRO A 15 -6.48 1.54 18.21
C PRO A 15 -5.41 2.62 17.97
N TRP A 16 -5.55 3.80 18.58
CA TRP A 16 -4.59 4.87 18.45
C TRP A 16 -3.25 4.56 19.12
N GLU A 17 -3.28 3.89 20.27
CA GLU A 17 -2.07 3.45 20.95
C GLU A 17 -1.36 2.36 20.13
N VAL A 18 -2.12 1.41 19.57
CA VAL A 18 -1.57 0.37 18.69
C VAL A 18 -0.90 0.99 17.46
N LEU A 19 -1.59 1.88 16.75
CA LEU A 19 -1.05 2.55 15.57
C LEU A 19 0.15 3.44 15.92
N PHE A 20 0.13 4.11 17.08
CA PHE A 20 1.27 4.87 17.58
C PHE A 20 2.49 3.98 17.79
N GLN A 21 2.32 2.80 18.40
CA GLN A 21 3.41 1.82 18.56
C GLN A 21 3.91 1.30 17.21
N MET A 22 3.04 1.16 16.20
CA MET A 22 3.46 0.80 14.84
C MET A 22 4.35 1.88 14.23
N LYS A 23 3.97 3.16 14.36
CA LYS A 23 4.80 4.30 13.94
C LYS A 23 6.16 4.29 14.63
N GLU A 24 6.20 4.22 15.97
CA GLU A 24 7.45 4.30 16.75
C GLU A 24 8.42 3.15 16.46
N ARG A 25 7.90 2.02 15.97
CA ARG A 25 8.70 0.86 15.57
C ARG A 25 8.92 0.78 14.06
N GLU A 26 8.52 1.81 13.32
CA GLU A 26 8.58 1.89 11.85
C GLU A 26 7.93 0.68 11.16
N ARG A 27 6.95 0.05 11.83
CA ARG A 27 6.28 -1.14 11.34
C ARG A 27 5.22 -0.75 10.31
N PRO A 28 5.20 -1.44 9.16
CA PRO A 28 4.20 -1.17 8.16
C PRO A 28 2.83 -1.71 8.58
N VAL A 29 1.78 -1.01 8.14
CA VAL A 29 0.39 -1.34 8.41
C VAL A 29 -0.31 -1.64 7.09
N ALA A 30 -1.08 -2.72 7.06
CA ALA A 30 -1.90 -3.08 5.91
C ALA A 30 -3.13 -2.16 5.82
N ALA A 31 -3.42 -1.70 4.61
CA ALA A 31 -4.55 -0.83 4.33
C ALA A 31 -5.06 -1.09 2.91
N GLN A 32 -6.29 -0.65 2.63
CA GLN A 32 -6.83 -0.61 1.28
C GLN A 32 -6.96 0.84 0.84
N VAL A 33 -6.62 1.13 -0.43
CA VAL A 33 -6.93 2.43 -1.03
C VAL A 33 -8.43 2.49 -1.28
N GLY A 34 -9.18 3.17 -0.42
CA GLY A 34 -10.63 3.24 -0.51
C GLY A 34 -11.13 4.24 -1.56
N ALA A 35 -10.46 5.41 -1.65
CA ALA A 35 -10.85 6.47 -2.58
C ALA A 35 -9.67 7.40 -2.89
N ILE A 36 -9.92 8.35 -3.79
CA ILE A 36 -9.07 9.52 -4.02
C ILE A 36 -9.83 10.76 -3.62
N ASP A 37 -9.15 11.63 -2.89
CA ASP A 37 -9.59 12.99 -2.60
C ASP A 37 -8.57 13.98 -3.19
N TYR A 38 -8.84 15.29 -3.07
CA TYR A 38 -7.96 16.34 -3.56
C TYR A 38 -7.71 17.38 -2.47
N VAL A 39 -6.43 17.64 -2.19
CA VAL A 39 -5.98 18.69 -1.28
C VAL A 39 -5.06 19.60 -2.07
N ASP A 40 -5.38 20.89 -2.15
CA ASP A 40 -4.66 21.89 -2.96
C ASP A 40 -4.47 21.42 -4.42
N ASP A 41 -5.55 20.91 -5.04
CA ASP A 41 -5.60 20.35 -6.40
C ASP A 41 -4.67 19.13 -6.64
N LYS A 42 -4.11 18.54 -5.58
CA LYS A 42 -3.28 17.34 -5.66
C LYS A 42 -4.04 16.11 -5.16
N PRO A 43 -3.92 14.96 -5.86
CA PRO A 43 -4.61 13.76 -5.45
C PRO A 43 -4.01 13.19 -4.16
N VAL A 44 -4.89 12.75 -3.27
CA VAL A 44 -4.54 12.10 -2.01
C VAL A 44 -5.31 10.79 -1.93
N TRP A 45 -4.60 9.68 -1.67
CA TRP A 45 -5.27 8.42 -1.37
C TRP A 45 -5.89 8.48 0.02
N ILE A 46 -7.17 8.12 0.08
CA ILE A 46 -7.89 7.86 1.31
C ILE A 46 -7.83 6.36 1.58
N LEU A 47 -7.16 5.99 2.65
CA LEU A 47 -6.98 4.61 3.06
C LEU A 47 -8.04 4.20 4.07
N VAL A 48 -8.48 2.96 3.94
CA VAL A 48 -9.30 2.25 4.92
C VAL A 48 -8.44 1.19 5.59
N PHE A 49 -8.50 1.13 6.92
CA PHE A 49 -7.85 0.10 7.72
C PHE A 49 -8.89 -0.89 8.24
N PRO A 50 -8.99 -2.10 7.66
CA PRO A 50 -10.00 -3.08 8.07
C PRO A 50 -9.96 -3.42 9.57
N ASP A 51 -8.75 -3.50 10.14
CA ASP A 51 -8.53 -3.83 11.55
C ASP A 51 -8.76 -2.63 12.50
N TYR A 52 -8.86 -1.40 11.97
CA TYR A 52 -8.98 -0.16 12.74
C TYR A 52 -10.14 0.69 12.20
N PRO A 53 -11.39 0.23 12.36
CA PRO A 53 -12.55 0.91 11.80
C PRO A 53 -12.71 2.32 12.39
N GLY A 54 -13.06 3.29 11.54
CA GLY A 54 -13.25 4.69 11.92
C GLY A 54 -12.00 5.56 11.81
N ILE A 55 -10.82 4.97 11.66
CA ILE A 55 -9.58 5.70 11.38
C ILE A 55 -9.31 5.68 9.88
N LYS A 56 -9.03 6.85 9.30
CA LYS A 56 -8.68 7.00 7.87
C LYS A 56 -7.21 7.31 7.71
N GLY A 57 -6.61 6.81 6.62
CA GLY A 57 -5.24 7.11 6.26
C GLY A 57 -5.17 8.05 5.07
N TYR A 58 -4.18 8.94 5.05
CA TYR A 58 -3.96 9.87 3.95
C TYR A 58 -2.56 9.63 3.39
N VAL A 59 -2.47 9.38 2.09
CA VAL A 59 -1.19 9.30 1.37
C VAL A 59 -1.22 10.32 0.23
N PRO A 60 -0.52 11.45 0.37
CA PRO A 60 -0.33 12.40 -0.73
C PRO A 60 0.36 11.75 -1.92
N ASP A 61 0.11 12.25 -3.12
CA ASP A 61 0.73 11.79 -4.38
C ASP A 61 2.25 11.55 -4.26
N GLN A 62 2.97 12.49 -3.65
CA GLN A 62 4.43 12.44 -3.46
C GLN A 62 4.91 11.31 -2.53
N GLU A 63 4.01 10.76 -1.71
CA GLU A 63 4.25 9.70 -0.73
C GLU A 63 3.73 8.33 -1.21
N THR A 64 3.09 8.24 -2.38
CA THR A 64 2.60 6.97 -2.95
C THR A 64 3.72 6.11 -3.54
N GLY A 65 4.75 6.75 -4.08
CA GLY A 65 5.81 6.09 -4.86
C GLY A 65 5.33 5.49 -6.18
N VAL A 66 4.20 5.96 -6.73
CA VAL A 66 3.69 5.53 -8.04
C VAL A 66 3.64 6.71 -9.02
N ASP A 67 3.65 6.39 -10.31
CA ASP A 67 3.42 7.38 -11.37
C ASP A 67 1.98 7.93 -11.29
N ALA A 68 1.81 9.20 -11.67
CA ALA A 68 0.51 9.90 -11.65
C ALA A 68 -0.59 9.14 -12.41
N SER A 69 -0.24 8.49 -13.52
CA SER A 69 -1.17 7.69 -14.34
C SER A 69 -1.71 6.44 -13.64
N LEU A 70 -1.06 6.01 -12.55
CA LEU A 70 -1.45 4.83 -11.76
C LEU A 70 -2.21 5.18 -10.50
N ILE A 71 -2.22 6.44 -10.06
CA ILE A 71 -2.86 6.87 -8.80
C ILE A 71 -4.31 6.38 -8.72
N SER A 72 -5.10 6.55 -9.78
CA SER A 72 -6.50 6.10 -9.84
C SER A 72 -6.68 4.60 -9.98
N ARG A 73 -5.66 3.87 -10.46
CA ARG A 73 -5.71 2.41 -10.65
C ARG A 73 -5.55 1.64 -9.34
N TYR A 74 -5.05 2.30 -8.31
CA TYR A 74 -4.85 1.69 -7.00
C TYR A 74 -6.11 1.65 -6.13
N VAL A 75 -7.17 2.37 -6.49
CA VAL A 75 -8.44 2.31 -5.77
C VAL A 75 -8.95 0.87 -5.72
N GLY A 76 -9.29 0.40 -4.52
CA GLY A 76 -9.70 -0.98 -4.22
C GLY A 76 -8.55 -1.96 -4.00
N GLN A 77 -7.28 -1.54 -4.14
CA GLN A 77 -6.13 -2.41 -3.92
C GLN A 77 -5.62 -2.35 -2.47
N ASP A 78 -5.20 -3.51 -1.98
CA ASP A 78 -4.50 -3.63 -0.70
C ASP A 78 -3.03 -3.24 -0.87
N ILE A 79 -2.55 -2.44 0.09
CA ILE A 79 -1.19 -1.89 0.15
C ILE A 79 -0.65 -1.95 1.58
N MET A 80 0.66 -1.84 1.69
CA MET A 80 1.33 -1.59 2.96
C MET A 80 1.79 -0.14 3.02
N VAL A 81 1.63 0.49 4.19
CA VAL A 81 2.07 1.87 4.43
C VAL A 81 2.76 2.01 5.77
N GLN A 82 3.68 2.96 5.88
CA GLN A 82 4.21 3.44 7.14
C GLN A 82 3.42 4.65 7.63
N ILE A 83 3.20 4.74 8.93
CA ILE A 83 2.54 5.89 9.56
C ILE A 83 3.60 6.96 9.82
N LYS A 84 3.32 8.19 9.42
CA LYS A 84 4.21 9.35 9.57
C LYS A 84 3.71 10.32 10.64
N GLY A 85 2.40 10.45 10.78
CA GLY A 85 1.79 11.39 11.71
C GLY A 85 0.35 11.04 12.06
N PHE A 86 -0.17 11.73 13.07
CA PHE A 86 -1.51 11.53 13.61
C PHE A 86 -2.22 12.86 13.71
N ASP A 87 -3.48 12.89 13.27
CA ASP A 87 -4.46 13.92 13.54
C ASP A 87 -5.66 13.24 14.23
N ARG A 88 -5.62 13.25 15.56
CA ARG A 88 -6.64 12.57 16.38
C ARG A 88 -7.96 13.30 16.37
N ASP A 89 -7.93 14.62 16.21
CA ASP A 89 -9.15 15.44 16.24
C ASP A 89 -10.03 15.13 15.02
N ASN A 90 -9.42 14.81 13.88
CA ASN A 90 -10.12 14.46 12.64
C ASN A 90 -10.19 12.94 12.35
N ASN A 91 -9.65 12.09 13.23
CA ASN A 91 -9.50 10.65 13.01
C ASN A 91 -8.69 10.27 11.75
N ILE A 92 -7.62 11.02 11.48
CA ILE A 92 -6.77 10.86 10.30
C ILE A 92 -5.35 10.46 10.72
N ILE A 93 -4.74 9.56 9.96
CA ILE A 93 -3.30 9.28 10.03
C ILE A 93 -2.63 9.61 8.71
N ALA A 94 -1.50 10.33 8.79
CA ALA A 94 -0.67 10.61 7.63
C ALA A 94 0.23 9.39 7.37
N CYS A 95 0.24 8.90 6.13
CA CYS A 95 0.91 7.67 5.74
C CYS A 95 1.84 7.88 4.54
N SER A 96 2.85 7.03 4.43
CA SER A 96 3.73 6.92 3.26
C SER A 96 3.83 5.48 2.79
N ARG A 97 3.70 5.26 1.49
CA ARG A 97 4.02 4.00 0.83
C ARG A 97 5.43 4.01 0.25
N LYS A 98 5.88 5.19 -0.20
CA LYS A 98 7.15 5.38 -0.92
C LYS A 98 8.37 4.90 -0.15
N GLU A 99 8.43 5.16 1.15
CA GLU A 99 9.58 4.74 1.98
C GLU A 99 9.77 3.23 1.97
N MET A 100 8.67 2.47 2.13
CA MET A 100 8.70 1.02 2.06
C MET A 100 9.13 0.49 0.69
N VAL A 101 8.63 1.10 -0.39
CA VAL A 101 8.97 0.71 -1.76
C VAL A 101 10.46 0.92 -2.03
N ASN A 102 11.03 2.02 -1.54
CA ASN A 102 12.45 2.31 -1.67
C ASN A 102 13.32 1.28 -0.93
N GLU A 103 12.89 0.85 0.25
CA GLU A 103 13.55 -0.21 1.00
C GLU A 103 13.49 -1.56 0.27
N ALA A 104 12.29 -1.94 -0.19
CA ALA A 104 12.09 -3.16 -0.97
C ALA A 104 12.92 -3.16 -2.27
N ALA A 105 13.00 -2.03 -2.97
CA ALA A 105 13.79 -1.91 -4.19
C ALA A 105 15.29 -2.16 -3.96
N ARG A 106 15.83 -1.68 -2.83
CA ARG A 106 17.22 -1.96 -2.45
C ARG A 106 17.41 -3.46 -2.18
N GLY A 107 16.54 -4.06 -1.38
CA GLY A 107 16.60 -5.49 -1.07
C GLY A 107 16.47 -6.38 -2.31
N LEU A 108 15.50 -6.11 -3.19
CA LEU A 108 15.29 -6.88 -4.42
C LEU A 108 16.52 -6.85 -5.34
N LYS A 109 17.16 -5.69 -5.48
CA LYS A 109 18.35 -5.54 -6.32
C LYS A 109 19.52 -6.40 -5.85
N GLU A 110 19.63 -6.64 -4.54
CA GLU A 110 20.69 -7.44 -3.94
C GLU A 110 20.45 -8.96 -4.05
N HIS A 111 19.18 -9.38 -4.14
CA HIS A 111 18.80 -10.78 -4.06
C HIS A 111 18.37 -11.40 -5.39
N LEU A 112 17.96 -10.59 -6.38
CA LEU A 112 17.51 -11.11 -7.67
C LEU A 112 18.68 -11.55 -8.56
N SER A 113 18.59 -12.78 -9.06
CA SER A 113 19.53 -13.33 -10.04
C SER A 113 18.95 -13.34 -11.45
N VAL A 114 19.80 -13.14 -12.46
CA VAL A 114 19.36 -13.24 -13.86
C VAL A 114 18.89 -14.66 -14.17
N GLY A 115 17.70 -14.77 -14.77
CA GLY A 115 17.07 -16.05 -15.11
C GLY A 115 16.16 -16.64 -14.02
N GLU A 116 16.11 -16.01 -12.85
CA GLU A 116 15.21 -16.39 -11.77
C GLU A 116 13.74 -16.15 -12.15
N LYS A 117 12.86 -17.09 -11.80
CA LYS A 117 11.41 -16.97 -11.97
C LYS A 117 10.76 -16.62 -10.65
N ILE A 118 10.22 -15.43 -10.56
CA ILE A 118 9.52 -14.93 -9.37
C ILE A 118 8.02 -14.79 -9.61
N PRO A 119 7.17 -15.04 -8.61
CA PRO A 119 5.77 -14.64 -8.68
C PRO A 119 5.66 -13.12 -8.67
N VAL A 120 4.71 -12.58 -9.43
CA VAL A 120 4.41 -11.14 -9.49
C VAL A 120 2.92 -10.90 -9.39
N THR A 121 2.53 -9.71 -8.92
CA THR A 121 1.11 -9.30 -8.88
C THR A 121 0.85 -8.25 -9.95
N VAL A 122 -0.14 -8.46 -10.81
CA VAL A 122 -0.56 -7.44 -11.78
C VAL A 122 -1.29 -6.31 -11.05
N LYS A 123 -0.81 -5.08 -11.20
CA LYS A 123 -1.38 -3.88 -10.55
C LYS A 123 -2.22 -3.06 -11.51
N ALA A 124 -1.83 -3.00 -12.78
CA ALA A 124 -2.61 -2.33 -13.82
C ALA A 124 -2.28 -2.86 -15.21
N ILE A 125 -3.21 -2.66 -16.14
CA ILE A 125 -2.96 -2.77 -17.57
C ILE A 125 -3.05 -1.37 -18.16
N MET A 126 -1.98 -0.94 -18.82
CA MET A 126 -1.84 0.38 -19.40
C MET A 126 -1.77 0.28 -20.92
N MET A 127 -2.38 1.24 -21.62
CA MET A 127 -2.23 1.40 -23.07
C MET A 127 -1.21 2.50 -23.32
N LYS A 128 -0.13 2.18 -24.02
CA LYS A 128 0.87 3.14 -24.52
C LYS A 128 0.83 3.09 -26.05
N GLY A 129 0.09 4.03 -26.65
CA GLY A 129 -0.23 3.98 -28.08
C GLY A 129 -1.04 2.73 -28.42
N ASP A 130 -0.61 1.99 -29.43
CA ASP A 130 -1.25 0.74 -29.88
C ASP A 130 -0.79 -0.51 -29.11
N THR A 131 0.04 -0.33 -28.07
CA THR A 131 0.62 -1.44 -27.29
C THR A 131 0.11 -1.44 -25.86
N SER A 132 -0.26 -2.62 -25.37
CA SER A 132 -0.60 -2.83 -23.96
C SER A 132 0.64 -3.20 -23.15
N THR A 133 0.80 -2.61 -21.98
CA THR A 133 1.86 -2.90 -21.01
C THR A 133 1.24 -3.33 -19.70
N LEU A 134 1.73 -4.43 -19.13
CA LEU A 134 1.39 -4.82 -17.76
C LEU A 134 2.27 -4.06 -16.79
N VAL A 135 1.66 -3.44 -15.78
CA VAL A 135 2.37 -2.91 -14.63
C VAL A 135 2.26 -3.95 -13.53
N VAL A 136 3.40 -4.53 -13.14
CA VAL A 136 3.48 -5.60 -12.15
C VAL A 136 4.25 -5.16 -10.91
N ASP A 137 3.80 -5.62 -9.75
CA ASP A 137 4.54 -5.56 -8.49
C ASP A 137 5.41 -6.81 -8.39
N VAL A 138 6.73 -6.61 -8.40
CA VAL A 138 7.73 -7.68 -8.32
C VAL A 138 8.13 -8.01 -6.87
N GLY A 139 7.52 -7.34 -5.90
CA GLY A 139 7.79 -7.52 -4.48
C GLY A 139 7.86 -6.18 -3.74
N GLY A 140 7.25 -6.13 -2.56
CA GLY A 140 7.31 -4.96 -1.67
C GLY A 140 6.79 -3.65 -2.28
N GLY A 141 5.98 -3.72 -3.34
CA GLY A 141 5.43 -2.55 -4.00
C GLY A 141 6.28 -1.96 -5.13
N VAL A 142 7.38 -2.62 -5.50
CA VAL A 142 8.26 -2.20 -6.60
C VAL A 142 7.59 -2.52 -7.93
N LEU A 143 7.38 -1.49 -8.75
CA LEU A 143 6.66 -1.60 -10.02
C LEU A 143 7.61 -1.75 -11.20
N VAL A 144 7.27 -2.66 -12.11
CA VAL A 144 7.97 -2.87 -13.38
C VAL A 144 6.96 -2.94 -14.51
N ASP A 145 7.29 -2.27 -15.62
CA ASP A 145 6.54 -2.35 -16.87
C ASP A 145 6.98 -3.58 -17.66
N VAL A 146 6.04 -4.46 -18.00
CA VAL A 146 6.26 -5.62 -18.86
C VAL A 146 5.47 -5.43 -20.17
N PRO A 147 6.13 -5.13 -21.29
CA PRO A 147 5.47 -5.00 -22.58
C PRO A 147 4.80 -6.31 -23.02
N ARG A 148 3.66 -6.22 -23.70
CA ARG A 148 2.96 -7.40 -24.24
C ARG A 148 3.84 -8.28 -25.14
N SER A 149 4.79 -7.70 -25.87
CA SER A 149 5.74 -8.44 -26.71
C SER A 149 6.62 -9.41 -25.92
N GLN A 150 6.78 -9.19 -24.61
CA GLN A 150 7.55 -10.03 -23.70
C GLN A 150 6.68 -11.00 -22.90
N THR A 151 5.36 -10.82 -22.90
CA THR A 151 4.39 -11.75 -22.33
C THR A 151 3.98 -12.76 -23.40
N GLY A 152 4.83 -13.74 -23.67
CA GLY A 152 4.53 -14.82 -24.62
C GLY A 152 3.20 -15.51 -24.29
N GLY A 153 2.40 -15.80 -25.31
CA GLY A 153 1.09 -16.44 -25.17
C GLY A 153 1.19 -17.76 -24.42
N LEU A 154 0.54 -17.85 -23.27
CA LEU A 154 0.13 -19.14 -22.74
C LEU A 154 -0.76 -19.81 -23.80
N PRO A 155 -0.58 -21.10 -24.10
CA PRO A 155 -1.56 -21.81 -24.91
C PRO A 155 -2.93 -21.66 -24.23
N PRO A 156 -4.03 -21.53 -24.99
CA PRO A 156 -5.35 -21.51 -24.41
C PRO A 156 -5.51 -22.77 -23.55
N PHE A 157 -5.77 -22.57 -22.25
CA PHE A 157 -6.18 -23.66 -21.37
C PHE A 157 -7.50 -24.21 -21.95
N TYR A 158 -7.43 -25.41 -22.54
CA TYR A 158 -8.58 -26.25 -22.87
C TYR A 158 -8.99 -27.06 -21.64
#